data_AF-A0A6A7YM92-F1
#
_entry.id   AF-A0A6A7YM92-F1
#
_cell.length_a   1.000
_cell.length_b   1.000
_cell.length_c   1.000
_cell.angle_alpha   90.00
_cell.angle_beta   90.00
_cell.angle_gamma   90.00
#
_symmetry.space_group_name_H-M   'P 1'
#
loop_
_entity.id
_entity.type
_entity.pdbx_description
1 polymer ?
#
loop_
_entity_poly.entity_id
_entity_poly.type
_entity_poly.pdbx_seq_one_letter_code
_entity_poly.pdbx_strand_id
1 'polypeptide(L)'
;MDLSCFSQSYAQARQKFLEACSHADLKVESHLHPLAGKEGEELAIDVALSGSPCAANLLVVSSGVHGVEGFCGSAVQVDHLRDRNWLRDSHRENVAVLYLHALNPYGFSWLRRVNEDNVDLNRNFNDFSQPLPAHSPYRALASWLVPKRQPPTLLSTLGLAGYAVRHGPKALQTAITSGQHIDPRGLFFAGTQPTWSNLQLRQIIRRLGSHCQRIGWIDVHTGLGPYGVGERIYKGHTTSNDIARAREWWGPQVTSSEDGSSSSAVLNGTLDLAVMQECPLAQYNGLTLEYGTKPGPAVLNALRADQWLQNNPQANDTQRTQIKRQLRDAFYIDSDDWKRRVLEQAREVTAQTLKGLSMT
;
A
#
# COMPACT_ATOMS: atom_id res chain seq x y z
N MET A 1 -11.89 -20.71 6.88
CA MET A 1 -11.42 -19.33 6.66
C MET A 1 -12.31 -18.39 7.45
N ASP A 2 -11.73 -17.63 8.38
CA ASP A 2 -12.46 -16.76 9.30
C ASP A 2 -12.56 -15.34 8.73
N LEU A 3 -13.73 -14.93 8.26
CA LEU A 3 -13.93 -13.58 7.70
C LEU A 3 -14.07 -12.50 8.78
N SER A 4 -14.12 -12.87 10.07
CA SER A 4 -14.16 -11.91 11.17
C SER A 4 -12.83 -11.15 11.33
N CYS A 5 -11.76 -11.55 10.63
CA CYS A 5 -10.50 -10.82 10.58
C CYS A 5 -10.62 -9.43 9.92
N PHE A 6 -11.63 -9.21 9.06
CA PHE A 6 -11.90 -7.90 8.44
C PHE A 6 -12.58 -6.93 9.42
N SER A 7 -12.25 -5.64 9.31
CA SER A 7 -12.69 -4.61 10.25
C SER A 7 -13.45 -3.46 9.59
N GLN A 8 -14.27 -2.77 10.39
CA GLN A 8 -15.06 -1.63 9.92
C GLN A 8 -14.42 -0.27 10.23
N SER A 9 -13.45 -0.23 11.13
CA SER A 9 -12.64 0.97 11.46
C SER A 9 -11.17 0.61 11.67
N TYR A 10 -10.30 1.63 11.65
CA TYR A 10 -8.89 1.48 12.02
C TYR A 10 -8.74 0.95 13.45
N ALA A 11 -9.48 1.50 14.42
CA ALA A 11 -9.44 1.06 15.81
C ALA A 11 -9.77 -0.44 15.94
N GLN A 12 -10.79 -0.94 15.25
CA GLN A 12 -11.11 -2.37 15.21
C GLN A 12 -10.00 -3.19 14.52
N ALA A 13 -9.41 -2.68 13.44
CA ALA A 13 -8.32 -3.36 12.73
C ALA A 13 -7.06 -3.50 13.60
N ARG A 14 -6.65 -2.42 14.27
CA ARG A 14 -5.54 -2.40 15.22
C ARG A 14 -5.80 -3.34 16.39
N GLN A 15 -6.97 -3.25 17.02
CA GLN A 15 -7.32 -4.12 18.14
C GLN A 15 -7.22 -5.60 17.77
N LYS A 16 -7.78 -6.00 16.62
CA LYS A 16 -7.70 -7.40 16.16
C LYS A 16 -6.27 -7.85 15.86
N PHE A 17 -5.42 -6.96 15.33
CA PHE A 17 -4.01 -7.25 15.10
C PHE A 17 -3.27 -7.46 16.42
N LEU A 18 -3.42 -6.55 17.39
CA LEU A 18 -2.80 -6.65 18.71
C LEU A 18 -3.26 -7.92 19.46
N GLU A 19 -4.55 -8.23 19.43
CA GLU A 19 -5.10 -9.46 20.01
C GLU A 19 -4.54 -10.71 19.32
N ALA A 20 -4.44 -10.71 17.99
CA ALA A 20 -3.91 -11.87 17.26
C ALA A 20 -2.41 -12.08 17.56
N CYS A 21 -1.63 -11.00 17.65
CA CYS A 21 -0.24 -11.06 18.12
C CYS A 21 -0.14 -11.61 19.55
N SER A 22 -0.97 -11.12 20.47
CA SER A 22 -0.99 -11.60 21.85
C SER A 22 -1.34 -13.09 21.95
N HIS A 23 -2.31 -13.58 21.17
CA HIS A 23 -2.66 -15.01 21.15
C HIS A 23 -1.58 -15.89 20.50
N ALA A 24 -0.72 -15.30 19.67
CA ALA A 24 0.42 -15.96 19.05
C ALA A 24 1.73 -15.78 19.86
N ASP A 25 1.64 -15.25 21.09
CA ASP A 25 2.78 -14.94 21.97
C ASP A 25 3.84 -14.03 21.32
N LEU A 26 3.42 -13.16 20.39
CA LEU A 26 4.29 -12.20 19.72
C LEU A 26 4.29 -10.86 20.45
N LYS A 27 5.49 -10.35 20.74
CA LYS A 27 5.67 -8.99 21.25
C LYS A 27 5.39 -7.99 20.13
N VAL A 28 4.63 -6.94 20.44
CA VAL A 28 4.38 -5.83 19.53
C VAL A 28 5.17 -4.60 19.98
N GLU A 29 5.88 -3.98 19.04
CA GLU A 29 6.48 -2.66 19.19
C GLU A 29 5.61 -1.65 18.43
N SER A 30 5.07 -0.65 19.14
CA SER A 30 4.19 0.36 18.57
C SER A 30 4.93 1.69 18.39
N HIS A 31 5.06 2.15 17.16
CA HIS A 31 5.60 3.47 16.82
C HIS A 31 4.44 4.46 16.75
N LEU A 32 4.24 5.22 17.83
CA LEU A 32 3.10 6.13 17.95
C LEU A 32 3.25 7.31 16.98
N HIS A 33 2.18 7.54 16.23
CA HIS A 33 2.05 8.69 15.37
C HIS A 33 1.67 9.93 16.24
N PRO A 34 2.23 11.12 15.95
CA PRO A 34 2.03 12.30 16.80
C PRO A 34 0.60 12.86 16.78
N LEU A 35 -0.17 12.58 15.73
CA LEU A 35 -1.57 13.00 15.59
C LEU A 35 -2.54 11.90 16.04
N ALA A 36 -3.70 12.31 16.52
CA ALA A 36 -4.81 11.42 16.84
C ALA A 36 -5.60 10.98 15.60
N GLY A 37 -6.28 9.85 15.73
CA GLY A 37 -7.22 9.33 14.75
C GLY A 37 -8.50 10.14 14.67
N LYS A 38 -9.32 9.82 13.68
CA LYS A 38 -10.59 10.49 13.40
C LYS A 38 -11.56 10.44 14.58
N GLU A 39 -11.54 9.37 15.36
CA GLU A 39 -12.40 9.18 16.55
C GLU A 39 -11.64 9.48 17.85
N GLY A 40 -10.45 10.10 17.75
CA GLY A 40 -9.56 10.37 18.89
C GLY A 40 -8.70 9.18 19.31
N GLU A 41 -8.70 8.09 18.54
CA GLU A 41 -7.91 6.90 18.83
C GLU A 41 -6.41 7.11 18.58
N GLU A 42 -5.58 6.34 19.27
CA GLU A 42 -4.13 6.37 19.07
C GLU A 42 -3.75 5.73 17.73
N LEU A 43 -2.98 6.49 16.95
CA LEU A 43 -2.44 6.07 15.66
C LEU A 43 -1.03 5.51 15.85
N ALA A 44 -0.71 4.37 15.21
CA ALA A 44 0.61 3.76 15.30
C ALA A 44 0.94 2.92 14.07
N ILE A 45 2.24 2.75 13.81
CA ILE A 45 2.74 1.60 13.06
C ILE A 45 3.04 0.52 14.10
N ASP A 46 2.32 -0.59 14.03
CA ASP A 46 2.52 -1.72 14.95
C ASP A 46 3.41 -2.78 14.28
N VAL A 47 4.47 -3.18 14.96
CA VAL A 47 5.51 -4.08 14.44
C VAL A 47 5.52 -5.35 15.27
N ALA A 48 5.36 -6.50 14.60
CA ALA A 48 5.48 -7.82 15.24
C ALA A 48 6.43 -8.70 14.43
N LEU A 49 7.39 -9.33 15.12
CA LEU A 49 8.33 -10.27 14.51
C LEU A 49 8.08 -11.68 15.05
N SER A 50 7.81 -12.62 14.16
CA SER A 50 7.76 -14.05 14.46
C SER A 50 9.06 -14.71 14.00
N GLY A 51 9.72 -15.47 14.87
CA GLY A 51 11.03 -16.06 14.61
C GLY A 51 12.20 -15.27 15.19
N SER A 52 13.42 -15.64 14.80
CA SER A 52 14.65 -15.05 15.35
C SER A 52 14.90 -13.63 14.79
N PRO A 53 15.25 -12.64 15.64
CA PRO A 53 15.68 -11.31 15.19
C PRO A 53 17.03 -11.32 14.47
N CYS A 54 17.73 -12.46 14.44
CA CYS A 54 18.99 -12.66 13.72
C CYS A 54 18.82 -13.62 12.53
N ALA A 55 17.58 -13.89 12.09
CA ALA A 55 17.33 -14.80 10.98
C ALA A 55 17.97 -14.29 9.68
N ALA A 56 18.63 -15.19 8.94
CA ALA A 56 19.25 -14.83 7.67
C ALA A 56 18.23 -14.45 6.58
N ASN A 57 16.98 -14.87 6.69
CA ASN A 57 15.93 -14.58 5.71
C ASN A 57 14.72 -13.93 6.39
N LEU A 58 14.17 -12.90 5.74
CA LEU A 58 13.04 -12.13 6.26
C LEU A 58 11.87 -12.13 5.27
N LEU A 59 10.70 -12.55 5.73
CA LEU A 59 9.43 -12.30 5.07
C LEU A 59 8.77 -11.08 5.69
N VAL A 60 8.59 -10.00 4.92
CA VAL A 60 7.83 -8.82 5.35
C VAL A 60 6.41 -8.90 4.79
N VAL A 61 5.41 -8.70 5.64
CA VAL A 61 4.00 -8.54 5.24
C VAL A 61 3.53 -7.18 5.76
N SER A 62 3.32 -6.22 4.86
CA SER A 62 2.87 -4.87 5.21
C SER A 62 1.42 -4.61 4.82
N SER A 63 0.80 -3.70 5.57
CA SER A 63 -0.52 -3.19 5.28
C SER A 63 -0.58 -1.67 5.36
N GLY A 64 -1.47 -1.08 4.57
CA GLY A 64 -1.88 0.31 4.74
C GLY A 64 -0.83 1.34 4.35
N VAL A 65 0.08 1.07 3.39
CA VAL A 65 0.88 2.14 2.77
C VAL A 65 -0.04 3.22 2.18
N HIS A 66 -1.08 2.76 1.48
CA HIS A 66 -2.26 3.57 1.23
C HIS A 66 -3.27 3.33 2.36
N GLY A 67 -3.61 4.38 3.10
CA GLY A 67 -4.34 4.23 4.36
C GLY A 67 -5.65 3.47 4.25
N VAL A 68 -6.53 3.86 3.32
CA VAL A 68 -7.85 3.24 3.10
C VAL A 68 -7.76 1.77 2.64
N GLU A 69 -6.62 1.33 2.13
CA GLU A 69 -6.38 -0.06 1.71
C GLU A 69 -5.99 -0.93 2.92
N GLY A 70 -5.70 -0.31 4.07
CA GLY A 70 -5.34 -0.95 5.32
C GLY A 70 -6.38 -1.96 5.83
N PHE A 71 -7.67 -1.82 5.49
CA PHE A 71 -8.70 -2.81 5.86
C PHE A 71 -8.39 -4.20 5.30
N CYS A 72 -7.92 -4.25 4.06
CA CYS A 72 -7.57 -5.50 3.39
C CYS A 72 -6.27 -6.08 3.94
N GLY A 73 -5.20 -5.28 3.96
CA GLY A 73 -3.89 -5.74 4.45
C GLY A 73 -3.92 -6.15 5.92
N SER A 74 -4.62 -5.40 6.78
CA SER A 74 -4.79 -5.77 8.19
C SER A 74 -5.52 -7.10 8.34
N ALA A 75 -6.55 -7.37 7.53
CA ALA A 75 -7.28 -8.63 7.60
C ALA A 75 -6.40 -9.82 7.20
N VAL A 76 -5.57 -9.66 6.17
CA VAL A 76 -4.57 -10.67 5.76
C VAL A 76 -3.58 -10.96 6.90
N GLN A 77 -3.07 -9.93 7.58
CA GLN A 77 -2.16 -10.11 8.72
C GLN A 77 -2.85 -10.83 9.88
N VAL A 78 -4.09 -10.43 10.24
CA VAL A 78 -4.87 -11.08 11.30
C VAL A 78 -5.21 -12.53 10.97
N ASP A 79 -5.56 -12.83 9.72
CA ASP A 79 -5.84 -14.20 9.26
C ASP A 79 -4.62 -15.11 9.42
N HIS A 80 -3.43 -14.64 9.01
CA HIS A 80 -2.18 -15.36 9.24
C HIS A 80 -1.90 -15.58 10.73
N LEU A 81 -2.00 -14.53 11.55
CA LEU A 81 -1.72 -14.61 12.99
C LEU A 81 -2.71 -15.52 13.74
N ARG A 82 -3.92 -15.72 13.23
CA ARG A 82 -4.91 -16.65 13.78
C ARG A 82 -4.76 -18.08 13.25
N ASP A 83 -4.00 -18.29 12.17
CA ASP A 83 -3.81 -19.60 11.55
C ASP A 83 -2.63 -20.35 12.20
N ARG A 84 -2.96 -21.36 13.02
CA ARG A 84 -1.96 -22.20 13.71
C ARG A 84 -1.04 -22.95 12.75
N ASN A 85 -1.51 -23.34 11.57
CA ASN A 85 -0.67 -24.01 10.60
C ASN A 85 0.37 -23.03 10.04
N TRP A 86 -0.06 -21.82 9.70
CA TRP A 86 0.85 -20.77 9.27
C TRP A 86 1.93 -20.47 10.32
N LEU A 87 1.53 -20.22 11.58
CA LEU A 87 2.48 -19.94 12.66
C LEU A 87 3.52 -21.06 12.83
N ARG A 88 3.07 -22.32 12.80
CA ARG A 88 3.96 -23.48 12.87
C ARG A 88 4.90 -23.54 11.66
N ASP A 89 4.37 -23.40 10.44
CA ASP A 89 5.12 -23.58 9.21
C ASP A 89 6.12 -22.42 8.97
N SER A 90 5.83 -21.23 9.49
CA SER A 90 6.71 -20.05 9.48
C SER A 90 7.85 -20.12 10.50
N HIS A 91 7.74 -20.97 11.52
CA HIS A 91 8.77 -21.12 12.53
C HIS A 91 9.94 -21.98 12.01
N ARG A 92 10.88 -21.35 11.31
CA ARG A 92 12.08 -21.98 10.74
C ARG A 92 13.33 -21.31 11.29
N GLU A 93 14.40 -22.07 11.57
CA GLU A 93 15.61 -21.53 12.22
C GLU A 93 16.21 -20.32 11.51
N ASN A 94 16.14 -20.29 10.18
CA ASN A 94 16.75 -19.25 9.35
C ASN A 94 15.73 -18.29 8.68
N VAL A 95 14.45 -18.31 9.09
CA VAL A 95 13.43 -17.39 8.54
C VAL A 95 12.68 -16.71 9.68
N ALA A 96 12.52 -15.39 9.55
CA ALA A 96 11.60 -14.61 10.38
C ALA A 96 10.49 -14.01 9.52
N VAL A 97 9.32 -13.81 10.12
CA VAL A 97 8.18 -13.11 9.51
C VAL A 97 7.94 -11.80 10.26
N LEU A 98 8.10 -10.68 9.55
CA LEU A 98 7.87 -9.33 10.04
C LEU A 98 6.51 -8.82 9.54
N TYR A 99 5.62 -8.54 10.48
CA TYR A 99 4.36 -7.85 10.20
C TYR A 99 4.52 -6.37 10.48
N LEU A 100 4.20 -5.56 9.47
CA LEU A 100 4.13 -4.09 9.57
C LEU A 100 2.68 -3.68 9.39
N HIS A 101 1.98 -3.44 10.50
CA HIS A 101 0.57 -3.07 10.49
C HIS A 101 0.41 -1.55 10.37
N ALA A 102 -0.43 -1.14 9.42
CA ALA A 102 -0.84 0.26 9.21
C ALA A 102 0.31 1.25 8.99
N LEU A 103 1.08 1.10 7.90
CA LEU A 103 2.19 2.02 7.55
C LEU A 103 1.75 3.49 7.40
N ASN A 104 0.49 3.75 7.02
CA ASN A 104 -0.16 5.05 7.05
C ASN A 104 -1.36 5.02 8.01
N PRO A 105 -1.13 5.09 9.34
CA PRO A 105 -2.22 4.95 10.30
C PRO A 105 -3.18 6.14 10.23
N TYR A 106 -2.68 7.34 9.89
CA TYR A 106 -3.51 8.51 9.65
C TYR A 106 -4.49 8.28 8.50
N GLY A 107 -4.00 7.93 7.31
CA GLY A 107 -4.86 7.68 6.16
C GLY A 107 -5.86 6.56 6.43
N PHE A 108 -5.46 5.53 7.20
CA PHE A 108 -6.32 4.40 7.53
C PHE A 108 -7.50 4.83 8.43
N SER A 109 -7.22 5.56 9.52
CA SER A 109 -8.25 6.08 10.43
C SER A 109 -9.15 7.13 9.76
N TRP A 110 -8.57 8.06 8.99
CA TRP A 110 -9.28 9.15 8.35
C TRP A 110 -9.97 8.78 7.02
N LEU A 111 -9.92 7.50 6.64
CA LEU A 111 -10.40 6.99 5.35
C LEU A 111 -9.84 7.85 4.21
N ARG A 112 -8.53 7.77 4.00
CA ARG A 112 -7.78 8.43 2.93
C ARG A 112 -6.73 7.48 2.37
N ARG A 113 -6.40 7.65 1.09
CA ARG A 113 -5.25 6.95 0.48
C ARG A 113 -3.91 7.47 1.03
N VAL A 114 -3.84 8.78 1.19
CA VAL A 114 -2.64 9.56 1.54
C VAL A 114 -2.53 9.82 3.05
N ASN A 115 -1.40 10.32 3.51
CA ASN A 115 -1.16 10.67 4.91
C ASN A 115 -1.78 12.04 5.30
N GLU A 116 -1.44 12.52 6.50
CA GLU A 116 -1.82 13.81 7.09
C GLU A 116 -1.47 15.02 6.23
N ASP A 117 -0.35 14.95 5.51
CA ASP A 117 0.17 16.02 4.65
C ASP A 117 -0.28 15.89 3.19
N ASN A 118 -1.26 15.03 2.92
CA ASN A 118 -1.72 14.69 1.58
C ASN A 118 -0.66 13.97 0.72
N VAL A 119 0.36 13.39 1.34
CA VAL A 119 1.42 12.65 0.67
C VAL A 119 0.99 11.20 0.41
N ASP A 120 1.08 10.77 -0.85
CA ASP A 120 1.03 9.35 -1.21
C ASP A 120 2.35 8.69 -0.80
N LEU A 121 2.29 7.86 0.24
CA LEU A 121 3.49 7.24 0.81
C LEU A 121 4.26 6.41 -0.22
N ASN A 122 3.57 5.75 -1.15
CA ASN A 122 4.22 4.95 -2.19
C ASN A 122 4.80 5.81 -3.33
N ARG A 123 5.00 7.11 -3.09
CA ARG A 123 5.79 8.04 -3.89
C ARG A 123 6.80 8.83 -3.06
N ASN A 124 6.87 8.60 -1.75
CA ASN A 124 7.64 9.43 -0.83
C ASN A 124 9.03 8.86 -0.51
N PHE A 125 9.49 7.77 -1.13
CA PHE A 125 10.80 7.17 -0.85
C PHE A 125 11.91 7.63 -1.82
N ASN A 126 11.74 8.81 -2.42
CA ASN A 126 12.78 9.44 -3.24
C ASN A 126 13.96 9.94 -2.38
N ASP A 127 15.10 10.19 -3.03
CA ASP A 127 16.21 10.92 -2.40
C ASP A 127 15.91 12.42 -2.40
N PHE A 128 15.51 12.94 -1.24
CA PHE A 128 15.21 14.36 -1.04
C PHE A 128 16.45 15.25 -0.84
N SER A 129 17.67 14.68 -0.85
CA SER A 129 18.89 15.49 -0.94
C SER A 129 19.13 16.05 -2.34
N GLN A 130 18.48 15.46 -3.34
CA GLN A 130 18.54 15.90 -4.74
C GLN A 130 17.42 16.90 -5.07
N PRO A 131 17.60 17.75 -6.10
CA PRO A 131 16.55 18.62 -6.60
C PRO A 131 15.32 17.82 -7.06
N LEU A 132 14.14 18.22 -6.58
CA LEU A 132 12.89 17.61 -7.01
C LEU A 132 12.54 18.01 -8.46
N PRO A 133 11.88 17.14 -9.24
CA PRO A 133 11.47 17.48 -10.60
C PRO A 133 10.60 18.74 -10.67
N ALA A 134 11.10 19.80 -11.31
CA ALA A 134 10.41 21.09 -11.45
C ALA A 134 9.23 21.05 -12.44
N HIS A 135 9.28 20.12 -13.40
CA HIS A 135 8.26 19.94 -14.41
C HIS A 135 7.46 18.66 -14.15
N SER A 136 6.13 18.77 -14.19
CA SER A 136 5.26 17.61 -14.09
C SER A 136 4.10 17.75 -15.08
N PRO A 137 3.78 16.71 -15.88
CA PRO A 137 2.62 16.70 -16.76
C PRO A 137 1.31 16.84 -15.97
N TYR A 138 1.32 16.52 -14.67
CA TYR A 138 0.21 16.75 -13.75
C TYR A 138 -0.29 18.20 -13.78
N ARG A 139 0.61 19.19 -13.96
CA ARG A 139 0.25 20.62 -13.97
C ARG A 139 -0.83 20.95 -15.00
N ALA A 140 -0.76 20.33 -16.18
CA ALA A 140 -1.75 20.53 -17.25
C ALA A 140 -3.12 19.93 -16.91
N LEU A 141 -3.17 18.95 -16.00
CA LEU A 141 -4.36 18.20 -15.64
C LEU A 141 -4.98 18.65 -14.30
N ALA A 142 -4.21 19.35 -13.46
CA ALA A 142 -4.54 19.61 -12.05
C ALA A 142 -5.95 20.18 -11.85
N SER A 143 -6.33 21.20 -12.63
CA SER A 143 -7.64 21.87 -12.54
C SER A 143 -8.81 21.01 -13.02
N TRP A 144 -8.54 19.99 -13.85
CA TRP A 144 -9.55 19.02 -14.30
C TRP A 144 -9.63 17.81 -13.36
N LEU A 145 -8.51 17.40 -12.77
CA LEU A 145 -8.46 16.31 -11.78
C LEU A 145 -9.14 16.72 -10.48
N VAL A 146 -8.77 17.86 -9.90
CA VAL A 146 -9.37 18.38 -8.67
C VAL A 146 -10.03 19.72 -8.96
N PRO A 147 -11.23 19.72 -9.60
CA PRO A 147 -11.92 20.95 -9.96
C PRO A 147 -12.45 21.68 -8.72
N LYS A 148 -12.75 22.98 -8.84
CA LYS A 148 -13.31 23.77 -7.73
C LYS A 148 -14.69 23.28 -7.26
N ARG A 149 -15.46 22.63 -8.14
CA ARG A 149 -16.82 22.15 -7.85
C ARG A 149 -16.84 20.63 -7.71
N GLN A 150 -17.61 20.14 -6.74
CA GLN A 150 -17.92 18.72 -6.55
C GLN A 150 -19.44 18.52 -6.51
N PRO A 151 -20.01 17.66 -7.38
CA PRO A 151 -19.34 16.79 -8.37
C PRO A 151 -18.66 17.57 -9.52
N PRO A 152 -17.70 16.95 -10.23
CA PRO A 152 -16.99 17.58 -11.35
C PRO A 152 -17.95 18.02 -12.47
N THR A 153 -17.62 19.10 -13.17
CA THR A 153 -18.42 19.59 -14.30
C THR A 153 -18.11 18.80 -15.59
N LEU A 154 -19.01 18.92 -16.58
CA LEU A 154 -18.77 18.36 -17.92
C LEU A 154 -17.46 18.88 -18.53
N LEU A 155 -17.09 20.14 -18.28
CA LEU A 155 -15.83 20.72 -18.74
C LEU A 155 -14.61 19.98 -18.17
N SER A 156 -14.61 19.67 -16.87
CA SER A 156 -13.51 18.91 -16.26
C SER A 156 -13.38 17.51 -16.85
N THR A 157 -14.51 16.84 -17.11
CA THR A 157 -14.54 15.51 -17.73
C THR A 157 -14.04 15.56 -19.18
N LEU A 158 -14.51 16.53 -19.97
CA LEU A 158 -14.06 16.74 -21.36
C LEU A 158 -12.59 17.13 -21.44
N GLY A 159 -12.06 17.87 -20.47
CA GLY A 159 -10.63 18.21 -20.41
C GLY A 159 -9.74 16.96 -20.26
N LEU A 160 -10.09 16.07 -19.33
CA LEU A 160 -9.39 14.79 -19.17
C LEU A 160 -9.52 13.90 -20.41
N ALA A 161 -10.72 13.82 -20.99
CA ALA A 161 -10.95 13.05 -22.22
C ALA A 161 -10.16 13.62 -23.41
N GLY A 162 -10.12 14.95 -23.57
CA GLY A 162 -9.35 15.62 -24.60
C GLY A 162 -7.85 15.37 -24.46
N TYR A 163 -7.33 15.36 -23.23
CA TYR A 163 -5.95 14.96 -22.98
C TYR A 163 -5.68 13.50 -23.37
N ALA A 164 -6.58 12.57 -23.00
CA ALA A 164 -6.46 11.16 -23.38
C ALA A 164 -6.51 10.96 -24.91
N VAL A 165 -7.36 11.71 -25.62
CA VAL A 165 -7.43 11.66 -27.10
C VAL A 165 -6.13 12.16 -27.72
N ARG A 166 -5.54 13.23 -27.18
CA ARG A 166 -4.33 13.85 -27.72
C ARG A 166 -3.04 13.07 -27.43
N HIS A 167 -2.94 12.50 -26.23
CA HIS A 167 -1.69 11.90 -25.71
C HIS A 167 -1.77 10.39 -25.51
N GLY A 168 -2.97 9.80 -25.62
CA GLY A 168 -3.24 8.41 -25.35
C GLY A 168 -3.63 8.13 -23.89
N PRO A 169 -4.38 7.05 -23.62
CA PRO A 169 -4.84 6.70 -22.28
C PRO A 169 -3.70 6.35 -21.32
N LYS A 170 -2.63 5.70 -21.80
CA LYS A 170 -1.44 5.40 -21.01
C LYS A 170 -0.73 6.67 -20.54
N ALA A 171 -0.57 7.67 -21.42
CA ALA A 171 0.03 8.95 -21.05
C ALA A 171 -0.80 9.71 -20.02
N LEU A 172 -2.15 9.66 -20.14
CA LEU A 172 -3.04 10.23 -19.12
C LEU A 172 -2.83 9.52 -17.76
N GLN A 173 -2.82 8.18 -17.75
CA GLN A 173 -2.59 7.41 -16.53
C GLN A 173 -1.26 7.78 -15.90
N THR A 174 -0.15 7.75 -16.65
CA THR A 174 1.17 8.15 -16.17
C THR A 174 1.18 9.57 -15.62
N ALA A 175 0.60 10.53 -16.34
CA ALA A 175 0.56 11.93 -15.93
C ALA A 175 -0.22 12.16 -14.62
N ILE A 176 -1.18 11.29 -14.30
CA ILE A 176 -1.94 11.32 -13.06
C ILE A 176 -1.17 10.61 -11.93
N THR A 177 -0.65 9.41 -12.18
CA THR A 177 -0.27 8.47 -11.11
C THR A 177 1.23 8.39 -10.81
N SER A 178 2.11 9.01 -11.62
CA SER A 178 3.57 8.92 -11.46
C SER A 178 4.11 9.49 -10.15
N GLY A 179 3.31 10.30 -9.45
CA GLY A 179 3.77 11.14 -8.35
C GLY A 179 4.15 12.54 -8.84
N GLN A 180 3.91 13.55 -8.00
CA GLN A 180 4.24 14.95 -8.29
C GLN A 180 4.61 15.71 -7.02
N HIS A 181 5.47 16.74 -7.15
CA HIS A 181 5.99 17.53 -6.03
C HIS A 181 5.56 19.02 -6.11
N ILE A 182 4.69 19.38 -7.05
CA ILE A 182 4.42 20.77 -7.43
C ILE A 182 3.10 21.33 -6.88
N ASP A 183 2.17 20.47 -6.49
CA ASP A 183 0.86 20.85 -5.98
C ASP A 183 0.47 20.01 -4.76
N PRO A 184 0.72 20.49 -3.53
CA PRO A 184 0.39 19.75 -2.31
C PRO A 184 -1.11 19.52 -2.12
N ARG A 185 -1.97 20.21 -2.89
CA ARG A 185 -3.44 20.04 -2.85
C ARG A 185 -3.97 19.12 -3.94
N GLY A 186 -3.08 18.57 -4.76
CA GLY A 186 -3.38 17.67 -5.86
C GLY A 186 -3.47 16.19 -5.44
N LEU A 187 -3.79 15.35 -6.41
CA LEU A 187 -3.67 13.89 -6.26
C LEU A 187 -2.20 13.47 -6.41
N PHE A 188 -1.88 12.32 -5.80
CA PHE A 188 -0.57 11.66 -5.90
C PHE A 188 0.60 12.61 -5.59
N PHE A 189 0.40 13.53 -4.64
CA PHE A 189 1.49 14.37 -4.15
C PHE A 189 2.51 13.51 -3.42
N ALA A 190 3.78 13.65 -3.76
CA ALA A 190 4.87 12.81 -3.29
C ALA A 190 5.62 13.40 -2.08
N GLY A 191 5.19 14.57 -1.59
CA GLY A 191 5.89 15.30 -0.53
C GLY A 191 7.12 16.04 -1.05
N THR A 192 7.72 16.88 -0.21
CA THR A 192 8.98 17.57 -0.50
C THR A 192 10.12 17.16 0.43
N GLN A 193 9.84 16.24 1.34
CA GLN A 193 10.77 15.66 2.31
C GLN A 193 10.24 14.28 2.75
N PRO A 194 11.07 13.46 3.43
CA PRO A 194 10.60 12.23 4.04
C PRO A 194 9.48 12.50 5.06
N THR A 195 8.36 11.78 4.93
CA THR A 195 7.24 11.80 5.89
C THR A 195 7.59 11.03 7.16
N TRP A 196 6.78 11.18 8.21
CA TRP A 196 6.93 10.39 9.45
C TRP A 196 6.97 8.88 9.17
N SER A 197 6.04 8.37 8.34
CA SER A 197 5.97 6.95 7.99
C SER A 197 7.22 6.47 7.24
N ASN A 198 7.79 7.30 6.36
CA ASN A 198 9.04 6.99 5.67
C ASN A 198 10.19 6.81 6.68
N LEU A 199 10.34 7.78 7.59
CA LEU A 199 11.40 7.73 8.59
C LEU A 199 11.27 6.52 9.54
N GLN A 200 10.06 6.23 10.03
CA GLN A 200 9.80 5.06 10.88
C GLN A 200 10.12 3.77 10.14
N LEU A 201 9.63 3.62 8.90
CA LEU A 201 9.86 2.40 8.13
C LEU A 201 11.35 2.14 7.90
N ARG A 202 12.12 3.17 7.51
CA ARG A 202 13.56 3.04 7.32
C ARG A 202 14.27 2.59 8.59
N GLN A 203 13.90 3.16 9.74
CA GLN A 203 14.46 2.75 11.03
C GLN A 203 14.15 1.28 11.36
N ILE A 204 12.90 0.86 11.15
CA ILE A 204 12.46 -0.52 11.40
C ILE A 204 13.22 -1.50 10.48
N ILE A 205 13.24 -1.23 9.18
CA ILE A 205 13.89 -2.09 8.18
C ILE A 205 15.41 -2.14 8.38
N ARG A 206 16.06 -1.01 8.67
CA ARG A 206 17.50 -0.99 9.01
C ARG A 206 17.80 -1.88 10.21
N ARG A 207 17.00 -1.78 11.28
CA ARG A 207 17.22 -2.56 12.50
C ARG A 207 16.99 -4.05 12.28
N LEU A 208 15.90 -4.43 11.62
CA LEU A 208 15.45 -5.83 11.53
C LEU A 208 15.92 -6.56 10.28
N GLY A 209 16.30 -5.84 9.22
CA GLY A 209 16.63 -6.42 7.91
C GLY A 209 18.08 -6.27 7.47
N SER A 210 18.88 -5.37 8.06
CA SER A 210 20.23 -5.05 7.54
C SER A 210 21.22 -6.21 7.55
N HIS A 211 21.02 -7.21 8.41
CA HIS A 211 21.83 -8.42 8.50
C HIS A 211 21.28 -9.58 7.66
N CYS A 212 20.08 -9.44 7.10
CA CYS A 212 19.45 -10.51 6.33
C CYS A 212 20.17 -10.67 4.99
N GLN A 213 20.33 -11.92 4.57
CA GLN A 213 20.85 -12.32 3.27
C GLN A 213 19.77 -12.26 2.20
N ARG A 214 18.51 -12.54 2.55
CA ARG A 214 17.36 -12.45 1.64
C ARG A 214 16.15 -11.81 2.31
N ILE A 215 15.43 -10.99 1.54
CA ILE A 215 14.21 -10.35 1.99
C ILE A 215 13.13 -10.52 0.93
N GLY A 216 12.03 -11.18 1.30
CA GLY A 216 10.80 -11.24 0.53
C GLY A 216 9.77 -10.30 1.13
N TRP A 217 9.19 -9.39 0.36
CA TRP A 217 8.21 -8.43 0.88
C TRP A 217 6.90 -8.53 0.12
N ILE A 218 5.80 -8.76 0.84
CA ILE A 218 4.43 -8.69 0.31
C ILE A 218 3.74 -7.46 0.88
N ASP A 219 3.47 -6.48 0.04
CA ASP A 219 2.72 -5.27 0.38
C ASP A 219 1.30 -5.38 -0.16
N VAL A 220 0.31 -5.41 0.73
CA VAL A 220 -1.08 -5.69 0.37
C VAL A 220 -1.80 -4.39 0.00
N HIS A 221 -2.36 -4.38 -1.21
CA HIS A 221 -3.03 -3.24 -1.82
C HIS A 221 -4.41 -3.58 -2.36
N THR A 222 -5.21 -2.56 -2.61
CA THR A 222 -6.50 -2.68 -3.30
C THR A 222 -6.76 -1.49 -4.22
N GLY A 223 -7.64 -1.68 -5.21
CA GLY A 223 -8.09 -0.58 -6.08
C GLY A 223 -7.93 -0.82 -7.58
N LEU A 224 -7.00 -1.67 -8.00
CA LEU A 224 -6.69 -1.90 -9.41
C LEU A 224 -6.94 -3.35 -9.82
N GLY A 225 -7.35 -3.55 -11.07
CA GLY A 225 -7.57 -4.88 -11.65
C GLY A 225 -8.98 -5.44 -11.49
N PRO A 226 -9.22 -6.68 -11.97
CA PRO A 226 -10.52 -7.33 -11.92
C PRO A 226 -10.96 -7.65 -10.49
N TYR A 227 -12.27 -7.56 -10.23
CA TYR A 227 -12.88 -7.81 -8.93
C TYR A 227 -12.36 -9.11 -8.26
N GLY A 228 -11.78 -8.96 -7.07
CA GLY A 228 -11.30 -10.07 -6.24
C GLY A 228 -10.06 -10.80 -6.74
N VAL A 229 -9.47 -10.39 -7.87
CA VAL A 229 -8.21 -10.93 -8.38
C VAL A 229 -7.04 -10.18 -7.73
N GLY A 230 -6.11 -10.91 -7.13
CA GLY A 230 -4.86 -10.40 -6.57
C GLY A 230 -3.75 -10.41 -7.62
N GLU A 231 -3.54 -9.29 -8.30
CA GLU A 231 -2.41 -9.13 -9.23
C GLU A 231 -1.09 -9.16 -8.44
N ARG A 232 -0.12 -9.93 -8.96
CA ARG A 232 1.20 -10.10 -8.38
C ARG A 232 2.18 -9.17 -9.09
N ILE A 233 2.27 -7.94 -8.61
CA ILE A 233 3.10 -6.89 -9.23
C ILE A 233 4.49 -6.89 -8.61
N TYR A 234 5.51 -7.24 -9.38
CA TYR A 234 6.90 -7.24 -8.91
C TYR A 234 7.39 -5.83 -8.56
N LYS A 235 8.13 -5.73 -7.44
CA LYS A 235 8.80 -4.51 -6.97
C LYS A 235 10.23 -4.85 -6.53
N GLY A 236 11.21 -4.12 -7.06
CA GLY A 236 12.62 -4.33 -6.77
C GLY A 236 13.51 -4.08 -7.98
N HIS A 237 14.73 -4.61 -7.92
CA HIS A 237 15.71 -4.47 -8.98
C HIS A 237 15.25 -5.11 -10.29
N THR A 238 15.52 -4.45 -11.42
CA THR A 238 15.12 -4.91 -12.75
C THR A 238 16.11 -5.88 -13.39
N THR A 239 17.02 -6.48 -12.62
CA THR A 239 17.98 -7.44 -13.17
C THR A 239 17.28 -8.75 -13.53
N SER A 240 17.79 -9.44 -14.56
CA SER A 240 17.22 -10.72 -15.01
C SER A 240 17.16 -11.77 -13.89
N ASN A 241 18.14 -11.79 -12.99
CA ASN A 241 18.19 -12.75 -11.88
C ASN A 241 17.12 -12.46 -10.83
N ASP A 242 16.85 -11.19 -10.53
CA ASP A 242 15.84 -10.83 -9.54
C ASP A 242 14.43 -11.12 -10.05
N ILE A 243 14.16 -10.81 -11.32
CA ILE A 243 12.89 -11.14 -11.99
C ILE A 243 12.70 -12.65 -12.10
N ALA A 244 13.74 -13.42 -12.44
CA ALA A 244 13.68 -14.87 -12.50
C ALA A 244 13.32 -15.47 -11.14
N ARG A 245 13.97 -14.99 -10.06
CA ARG A 245 13.68 -15.41 -8.68
C ARG A 245 12.25 -15.08 -8.27
N ALA A 246 11.74 -13.90 -8.64
CA ALA A 246 10.34 -13.54 -8.39
C ALA A 246 9.35 -14.51 -9.07
N ARG A 247 9.62 -14.88 -10.32
CA ARG A 247 8.79 -15.85 -11.08
C ARG A 247 8.93 -17.28 -10.58
N GLU A 248 10.09 -17.64 -10.04
CA GLU A 248 10.28 -18.93 -9.36
C GLU A 248 9.44 -19.01 -8.08
N TRP A 249 9.35 -17.92 -7.32
CA TRP A 249 8.58 -17.88 -6.07
C TRP A 249 7.08 -17.81 -6.34
N TRP A 250 6.66 -16.87 -7.18
CA TRP A 250 5.25 -16.49 -7.34
C TRP A 250 4.64 -16.88 -8.68
N GLY A 251 5.36 -17.66 -9.48
CA GLY A 251 4.89 -18.20 -10.77
C GLY A 251 5.06 -17.24 -11.96
N PRO A 252 4.78 -17.73 -13.18
CA PRO A 252 4.96 -16.97 -14.42
C PRO A 252 4.00 -15.78 -14.57
N GLN A 253 2.94 -15.72 -13.78
CA GLN A 253 1.93 -14.65 -13.78
C GLN A 253 2.39 -13.34 -13.11
N VAL A 254 3.60 -13.31 -12.55
CA VAL A 254 4.18 -12.08 -11.99
C VAL A 254 4.27 -11.01 -13.08
N THR A 255 3.62 -9.87 -12.85
CA THR A 255 3.64 -8.71 -13.74
C THR A 255 4.69 -7.70 -13.29
N SER A 256 5.05 -6.78 -14.18
CA SER A 256 5.93 -5.64 -13.89
C SER A 256 5.37 -4.37 -14.51
N SER A 257 5.50 -3.26 -13.79
CA SER A 257 5.20 -1.94 -14.34
C SER A 257 6.22 -1.52 -15.41
N GLU A 258 7.45 -2.02 -15.32
CA GLU A 258 8.57 -1.67 -16.20
C GLU A 258 8.43 -2.27 -17.61
N ASP A 259 7.94 -3.50 -17.73
CA ASP A 259 7.64 -4.13 -19.02
C ASP A 259 6.22 -3.84 -19.52
N GLY A 260 5.43 -3.09 -18.75
CA GLY A 260 4.08 -2.68 -19.08
C GLY A 260 3.03 -3.79 -19.01
N SER A 261 3.37 -4.95 -18.42
CA SER A 261 2.42 -6.06 -18.20
C SER A 261 1.47 -5.82 -17.02
N SER A 262 1.79 -4.89 -16.12
CA SER A 262 0.99 -4.60 -14.93
C SER A 262 -0.13 -3.59 -15.17
N SER A 263 -1.20 -3.67 -14.37
CA SER A 263 -2.24 -2.62 -14.30
C SER A 263 -1.72 -1.30 -13.71
N SER A 264 -0.59 -1.34 -12.98
CA SER A 264 0.05 -0.18 -12.36
C SER A 264 1.10 0.45 -13.28
N ALA A 265 1.12 1.78 -13.34
CA ALA A 265 2.13 2.55 -14.09
C ALA A 265 3.51 2.48 -13.42
N VAL A 266 4.58 2.86 -14.14
CA VAL A 266 5.90 3.10 -13.54
C VAL A 266 5.83 4.28 -12.58
N LEU A 267 6.35 4.07 -11.36
CA LEU A 267 6.26 5.00 -10.24
C LEU A 267 7.66 5.32 -9.73
N ASN A 268 7.85 6.54 -9.22
CA ASN A 268 9.08 6.92 -8.53
C ASN A 268 8.81 7.03 -7.01
N GLY A 269 9.82 6.74 -6.19
CA GLY A 269 9.72 6.90 -4.74
C GLY A 269 8.87 5.82 -4.06
N THR A 270 8.85 4.61 -4.60
CA THR A 270 8.08 3.50 -4.05
C THR A 270 8.75 2.85 -2.83
N LEU A 271 7.94 2.15 -2.04
CA LEU A 271 8.32 1.52 -0.77
C LEU A 271 9.59 0.64 -0.85
N ASP A 272 9.76 -0.08 -1.96
CA ASP A 272 10.89 -0.98 -2.20
C ASP A 272 12.25 -0.28 -2.17
N LEU A 273 12.29 1.02 -2.48
CA LEU A 273 13.53 1.81 -2.35
C LEU A 273 14.02 1.86 -0.90
N ALA A 274 13.13 1.82 0.09
CA ALA A 274 13.54 1.81 1.50
C ALA A 274 14.36 0.56 1.82
N VAL A 275 13.85 -0.63 1.51
CA VAL A 275 14.57 -1.88 1.79
C VAL A 275 15.83 -2.04 0.97
N MET A 276 15.81 -1.68 -0.31
CA MET A 276 17.01 -1.77 -1.16
C MET A 276 18.13 -0.83 -0.67
N GLN A 277 17.79 0.31 -0.07
CA GLN A 277 18.78 1.25 0.48
C GLN A 277 19.23 0.88 1.89
N GLU A 278 18.32 0.43 2.76
CA GLU A 278 18.64 0.10 4.15
C GLU A 278 19.24 -1.31 4.29
N CYS A 279 19.04 -2.19 3.30
CA CYS A 279 19.54 -3.57 3.27
C CYS A 279 20.24 -3.87 1.92
N PRO A 280 21.27 -3.10 1.52
CA PRO A 280 21.84 -3.17 0.17
C PRO A 280 22.57 -4.49 -0.14
N LEU A 281 22.89 -5.28 0.89
CA LEU A 281 23.54 -6.58 0.75
C LEU A 281 22.55 -7.75 0.61
N ALA A 282 21.26 -7.51 0.88
CA ALA A 282 20.24 -8.55 0.83
C ALA A 282 19.77 -8.79 -0.62
N GLN A 283 19.55 -10.06 -0.97
CA GLN A 283 18.78 -10.40 -2.17
C GLN A 283 17.30 -10.06 -1.91
N TYR A 284 16.81 -9.04 -2.61
CA TYR A 284 15.44 -8.54 -2.40
C TYR A 284 14.47 -8.96 -3.51
N ASN A 285 13.27 -9.39 -3.12
CA ASN A 285 12.12 -9.51 -3.99
C ASN A 285 10.89 -8.96 -3.29
N GLY A 286 10.36 -7.86 -3.82
CA GLY A 286 9.10 -7.28 -3.40
C GLY A 286 7.95 -7.69 -4.32
N LEU A 287 6.76 -7.73 -3.74
CA LEU A 287 5.51 -7.96 -4.41
C LEU A 287 4.46 -7.01 -3.85
N THR A 288 3.90 -6.17 -4.71
CA THR A 288 2.61 -5.55 -4.44
C THR A 288 1.53 -6.58 -4.80
N LEU A 289 0.78 -7.03 -3.79
CA LEU A 289 -0.37 -7.91 -3.97
C LEU A 289 -1.63 -7.04 -4.06
N GLU A 290 -2.03 -6.72 -5.27
CA GLU A 290 -3.05 -5.71 -5.60
C GLU A 290 -4.39 -6.38 -5.90
N TYR A 291 -5.38 -6.18 -5.03
CA TYR A 291 -6.72 -6.75 -5.22
C TYR A 291 -7.66 -5.80 -5.96
N GLY A 292 -8.25 -6.29 -7.05
CA GLY A 292 -9.24 -5.52 -7.79
C GLY A 292 -10.54 -5.32 -7.02
N THR A 293 -11.08 -4.11 -7.13
CA THR A 293 -12.30 -3.65 -6.44
C THR A 293 -13.34 -3.16 -7.44
N LYS A 294 -13.38 -1.84 -7.70
CA LYS A 294 -14.27 -1.17 -8.66
C LYS A 294 -13.49 -0.80 -9.93
N PRO A 295 -14.19 -0.54 -11.05
CA PRO A 295 -13.53 -0.06 -12.27
C PRO A 295 -12.70 1.21 -12.04
N GLY A 296 -11.53 1.30 -12.69
CA GLY A 296 -10.57 2.39 -12.51
C GLY A 296 -11.16 3.82 -12.54
N PRO A 297 -12.09 4.17 -13.45
CA PRO A 297 -12.74 5.48 -13.43
C PRO A 297 -13.52 5.77 -12.14
N ALA A 298 -14.16 4.76 -11.54
CA ALA A 298 -14.88 4.90 -10.29
C ALA A 298 -13.92 5.13 -9.11
N VAL A 299 -12.79 4.41 -9.09
CA VAL A 299 -11.71 4.57 -8.10
C VAL A 299 -11.08 5.97 -8.21
N LEU A 300 -10.74 6.40 -9.43
CA LEU A 300 -10.21 7.75 -9.67
C LEU A 300 -11.20 8.83 -9.24
N ASN A 301 -12.49 8.68 -9.55
CA ASN A 301 -13.51 9.65 -9.12
C ASN A 301 -13.67 9.70 -7.60
N ALA A 302 -13.53 8.57 -6.90
CA ALA A 302 -13.54 8.55 -5.44
C ALA A 302 -12.32 9.29 -4.86
N LEU A 303 -11.13 9.09 -5.42
CA LEU A 303 -9.92 9.83 -5.03
C LEU A 303 -10.06 11.34 -5.26
N ARG A 304 -10.57 11.74 -6.43
CA ARG A 304 -10.84 13.15 -6.76
C ARG A 304 -11.81 13.78 -5.77
N ALA A 305 -12.87 13.06 -5.40
CA ALA A 305 -13.87 13.51 -4.44
C ALA A 305 -13.27 13.71 -3.03
N ASP A 306 -12.47 12.75 -2.55
CA ASP A 306 -11.79 12.85 -1.25
C ASP A 306 -10.83 14.04 -1.22
N GLN A 307 -10.05 14.23 -2.30
CA GLN A 307 -9.13 15.37 -2.39
C GLN A 307 -9.85 16.71 -2.41
N TRP A 308 -10.97 16.80 -3.15
CA TRP A 308 -11.80 17.99 -3.13
C TRP A 308 -12.32 18.27 -1.72
N LEU A 309 -12.78 17.24 -1.01
CA LEU A 309 -13.28 17.38 0.36
C LEU A 309 -12.20 17.88 1.32
N GLN A 310 -10.96 17.40 1.19
CA GLN A 310 -9.81 17.88 1.96
C GLN A 310 -9.53 19.37 1.69
N ASN A 311 -9.65 19.80 0.43
CA ASN A 311 -9.45 21.19 0.02
C ASN A 311 -10.64 22.11 0.39
N ASN A 312 -11.77 21.55 0.84
CA ASN A 312 -13.01 22.27 1.12
C ASN A 312 -13.58 21.86 2.50
N PRO A 313 -12.90 22.23 3.60
CA PRO A 313 -13.32 21.84 4.95
C PRO A 313 -14.74 22.32 5.32
N GLN A 314 -15.25 23.37 4.65
CA GLN A 314 -16.59 23.90 4.81
C GLN A 314 -17.71 23.06 4.16
N ALA A 315 -17.39 21.96 3.48
CA ALA A 315 -18.40 21.07 2.90
C ALA A 315 -19.32 20.52 4.00
N ASN A 316 -20.63 20.46 3.71
CA ASN A 316 -21.63 19.98 4.65
C ASN A 316 -21.46 18.48 4.97
N ASP A 317 -22.02 18.06 6.11
CA ASP A 317 -21.81 16.70 6.65
C ASP A 317 -22.38 15.59 5.77
N THR A 318 -23.49 15.84 5.08
CA THR A 318 -24.08 14.89 4.14
C THR A 318 -23.13 14.61 2.99
N GLN A 319 -22.58 15.66 2.37
CA GLN A 319 -21.62 15.54 1.28
C GLN A 319 -20.32 14.88 1.75
N ARG A 320 -19.81 15.27 2.93
CA ARG A 320 -18.64 14.67 3.56
C ARG A 320 -18.81 13.16 3.75
N THR A 321 -19.95 12.75 4.33
CA THR A 321 -20.26 11.35 4.60
C THR A 321 -20.37 10.54 3.31
N GLN A 322 -21.02 11.09 2.29
CA GLN A 322 -21.14 10.45 0.98
C GLN A 322 -19.76 10.23 0.32
N ILE A 323 -18.90 11.25 0.32
CA ILE A 323 -17.56 11.17 -0.27
C ILE A 323 -16.70 10.14 0.48
N LYS A 324 -16.72 10.14 1.82
CA LYS A 324 -15.96 9.16 2.61
C LYS A 324 -16.44 7.73 2.39
N ARG A 325 -17.76 7.52 2.26
CA ARG A 325 -18.33 6.22 1.89
C ARG A 325 -17.89 5.80 0.49
N GLN A 326 -17.96 6.72 -0.48
CA GLN A 326 -17.53 6.46 -1.85
C GLN A 326 -16.06 6.02 -1.91
N LEU A 327 -15.17 6.67 -1.15
CA LEU A 327 -13.76 6.28 -1.08
C LEU A 327 -13.59 4.90 -0.43
N ARG A 328 -14.24 4.66 0.71
CA ARG A 328 -14.20 3.35 1.37
C ARG A 328 -14.62 2.25 0.40
N ASP A 329 -15.78 2.37 -0.25
CA ASP A 329 -16.29 1.35 -1.15
C ASP A 329 -15.45 1.19 -2.43
N ALA A 330 -14.59 2.15 -2.76
CA ALA A 330 -13.67 2.05 -3.89
C ALA A 330 -12.45 1.18 -3.59
N PHE A 331 -12.06 1.06 -2.32
CA PHE A 331 -10.86 0.36 -1.88
C PHE A 331 -11.16 -0.84 -0.95
N TYR A 332 -12.40 -0.96 -0.46
CA TYR A 332 -12.82 -2.05 0.41
C TYR A 332 -14.19 -2.56 -0.02
N ILE A 333 -14.24 -3.80 -0.50
CA ILE A 333 -15.47 -4.46 -0.90
C ILE A 333 -15.99 -5.29 0.27
N ASP A 334 -17.08 -4.83 0.88
CA ASP A 334 -17.67 -5.48 2.05
C ASP A 334 -18.61 -6.65 1.68
N SER A 335 -18.07 -7.63 0.96
CA SER A 335 -18.79 -8.85 0.57
C SER A 335 -17.97 -10.09 0.91
N ASP A 336 -18.62 -11.15 1.35
CA ASP A 336 -17.95 -12.38 1.77
C ASP A 336 -17.17 -13.07 0.64
N ASP A 337 -17.67 -13.05 -0.61
CA ASP A 337 -16.96 -13.63 -1.77
C ASP A 337 -15.61 -12.94 -2.01
N TRP A 338 -15.61 -11.61 -2.10
CA TRP A 338 -14.36 -10.84 -2.26
C TRP A 338 -13.37 -11.11 -1.12
N LYS A 339 -13.85 -11.11 0.13
CA LYS A 339 -13.01 -11.35 1.31
C LYS A 339 -12.38 -12.75 1.31
N ARG A 340 -13.12 -13.78 0.89
CA ARG A 340 -12.57 -15.14 0.75
C ARG A 340 -11.46 -15.18 -0.29
N ARG A 341 -11.69 -14.62 -1.48
CA ARG A 341 -10.70 -14.58 -2.56
C ARG A 341 -9.41 -13.87 -2.13
N VAL A 342 -9.53 -12.78 -1.36
CA VAL A 342 -8.39 -12.06 -0.79
C VAL A 342 -7.56 -12.98 0.10
N LEU A 343 -8.19 -13.63 1.08
CA LEU A 343 -7.47 -14.47 2.03
C LEU A 343 -6.88 -15.73 1.36
N GLU A 344 -7.58 -16.34 0.41
CA GLU A 344 -7.09 -17.50 -0.35
C GLU A 344 -5.81 -17.19 -1.11
N GLN A 345 -5.80 -16.11 -1.89
CA GLN A 345 -4.63 -15.69 -2.66
C GLN A 345 -3.50 -15.17 -1.75
N ALA A 346 -3.82 -14.46 -0.67
CA ALA A 346 -2.81 -14.02 0.29
C ALA A 346 -2.05 -15.19 0.92
N ARG A 347 -2.78 -16.22 1.39
CA ARG A 347 -2.20 -17.45 1.95
C ARG A 347 -1.31 -18.18 0.95
N GLU A 348 -1.75 -18.24 -0.32
CA GLU A 348 -0.94 -18.86 -1.38
C GLU A 348 0.38 -18.12 -1.59
N VAL A 349 0.32 -16.80 -1.72
CA VAL A 349 1.49 -15.95 -1.98
C VAL A 349 2.44 -15.95 -0.78
N THR A 350 1.94 -15.86 0.46
CA THR A 350 2.80 -15.93 1.66
C THR A 350 3.48 -17.28 1.82
N ALA A 351 2.76 -18.38 1.59
CA ALA A 351 3.34 -19.73 1.60
C ALA A 351 4.42 -19.91 0.52
N GLN A 352 4.17 -19.37 -0.68
CA GLN A 352 5.15 -19.34 -1.78
C GLN A 352 6.41 -18.57 -1.40
N THR A 353 6.28 -17.37 -0.82
CA THR A 353 7.44 -16.58 -0.37
C THR A 353 8.21 -17.28 0.73
N LEU A 354 7.52 -17.85 1.72
CA LEU A 354 8.15 -18.60 2.80
C LEU A 354 8.96 -19.80 2.28
N LYS A 355 8.41 -20.52 1.29
CA LYS A 355 9.12 -21.59 0.60
C LYS A 355 10.35 -21.07 -0.15
N GLY A 356 10.19 -20.00 -0.93
CA GLY A 356 11.29 -19.38 -1.69
C GLY A 356 12.44 -18.89 -0.80
N LEU A 357 12.14 -18.28 0.34
CA LEU A 357 13.14 -17.84 1.31
C LEU A 357 13.89 -19.01 1.99
N SER A 358 13.31 -20.20 1.99
CA SER A 358 13.91 -21.40 2.60
C SER A 358 14.69 -22.26 1.61
N MET A 359 14.68 -21.93 0.32
CA MET A 359 15.53 -22.60 -0.67
C MET A 359 16.97 -22.12 -0.46
N THR A 360 17.92 -23.05 -0.32
CA THR A 360 19.35 -22.73 -0.13
C THR A 360 19.95 -22.09 -1.36
#